data_AF-A0A3E5E260-F1
#
_entry.id   AF-A0A3E5E260-F1
#
_cell.length_a   1.000
_cell.length_b   1.000
_cell.length_c   1.000
_cell.angle_alpha   90.00
_cell.angle_beta   90.00
_cell.angle_gamma   90.00
#
_symmetry.space_group_name_H-M   'P 1'
#
loop_
_entity.id
_entity.type
_entity.pdbx_description
1 polymer ?
#
loop_
_entity_poly.entity_id
_entity_poly.type
_entity_poly.pdbx_seq_one_letter_code
_entity_poly.pdbx_strand_id
1 'polypeptide(L)'
;MGKCLITKLNGVVDNELLPKLYEIRIEITSVSNPSNLTQGLSFNFASPVDLKIIGDGYFTDETLTENLGKVKSNVSNNIDIFVSNGDYLLSISNKTQITTLQASNKNIHGSIESNKKFDINNLKYSKQLFHVSGENVIGDISAFKGKSNLNYISLNNTRVTGDISALSNLTKLKSAFFNNTGITGDISALANLTALKIITAGNTGLYGNLGSLPDNMLSFTPNPICTGKFYWTNSTRKYILACSVKTDDADGILVAMSKLEAKFGGEESWWKTITLYGNRTAASDAAVQTLQSKGYTVSITPA
;
A
#
# COMPACT_ATOMS: atom_id res chain seq x y z
N MET A 1 -23.55 29.45 31.72
CA MET A 1 -23.08 29.40 30.31
C MET A 1 -21.58 29.66 30.30
N GLY A 2 -20.78 28.61 30.17
CA GLY A 2 -19.32 28.75 30.09
C GLY A 2 -18.92 29.36 28.76
N LYS A 3 -18.43 30.60 28.76
CA LYS A 3 -17.85 31.22 27.56
C LYS A 3 -16.51 30.54 27.30
N CYS A 4 -16.43 29.78 26.21
CA CYS A 4 -15.16 29.26 25.71
C CYS A 4 -14.29 30.44 25.24
N LEU A 5 -13.17 30.66 25.89
CA LEU A 5 -12.20 31.69 25.50
C LEU A 5 -11.34 31.14 24.35
N ILE A 6 -11.71 31.45 23.11
CA ILE A 6 -10.85 31.19 21.95
C ILE A 6 -9.91 32.38 21.80
N THR A 7 -8.73 32.33 22.44
CA THR A 7 -7.66 33.29 22.17
C THR A 7 -6.92 32.87 20.91
N LYS A 8 -7.04 33.65 19.83
CA LYS A 8 -6.09 33.61 18.71
C LYS A 8 -4.74 34.12 19.23
N LEU A 9 -3.72 33.28 19.25
CA LEU A 9 -2.33 33.71 19.50
C LEU A 9 -1.91 34.63 18.35
N ASN A 10 -1.68 35.92 18.65
CA ASN A 10 -1.15 36.92 17.71
C ASN A 10 0.38 36.78 17.57
N GLY A 11 0.83 35.61 17.14
CA GLY A 11 2.23 35.35 16.83
C GLY A 11 2.35 34.15 15.91
N VAL A 12 3.01 34.32 14.78
CA VAL A 12 3.46 33.18 13.97
C VAL A 12 4.76 32.72 14.61
N VAL A 13 4.77 31.53 15.20
CA VAL A 13 6.03 30.87 15.58
C VAL A 13 6.70 30.46 14.27
N ASP A 14 7.63 31.29 13.78
CA ASP A 14 8.43 30.97 12.58
C ASP A 14 9.61 30.09 12.98
N ASN A 15 9.28 28.90 13.46
CA ASN A 15 10.25 27.86 13.74
C ASN A 15 10.07 26.75 12.71
N GLU A 16 10.94 26.72 11.70
CA GLU A 16 10.91 25.72 10.64
C GLU A 16 11.14 24.30 11.16
N LEU A 17 11.71 24.14 12.36
CA LEU A 17 11.91 22.85 13.00
C LEU A 17 10.59 22.26 13.53
N LEU A 18 9.58 23.09 13.83
CA LEU A 18 8.27 22.61 14.31
C LEU A 18 7.32 22.27 13.16
N PRO A 19 6.70 21.08 13.14
CA PRO A 19 5.68 20.75 12.16
C PRO A 19 4.51 21.72 12.22
N LYS A 20 4.15 22.33 11.08
CA LYS A 20 2.99 23.22 10.99
C LYS A 20 1.69 22.41 10.86
N LEU A 21 0.59 22.97 11.38
CA LEU A 21 -0.73 22.37 11.18
C LEU A 21 -1.01 22.26 9.66
N TYR A 22 -1.52 21.12 9.22
CA TYR A 22 -1.72 20.77 7.80
C TYR A 22 -0.46 20.60 6.95
N GLU A 23 0.72 20.57 7.53
CA GLU A 23 1.95 20.20 6.82
C GLU A 23 2.17 18.68 6.85
N ILE A 24 2.71 18.12 5.77
CA ILE A 24 3.38 16.82 5.77
C ILE A 24 4.85 17.03 5.38
N ARG A 25 5.75 16.25 5.98
CA ARG A 25 7.17 16.27 5.69
C ARG A 25 7.63 14.91 5.18
N ILE A 26 8.52 14.95 4.22
CA ILE A 26 9.24 13.79 3.69
C ILE A 26 10.72 14.05 3.98
N GLU A 27 11.32 13.13 4.72
CA GLU A 27 12.75 13.12 4.98
C GLU A 27 13.47 12.58 3.75
N ILE A 28 14.41 13.37 3.24
CA ILE A 28 15.31 12.99 2.16
C ILE A 28 16.67 12.69 2.80
N THR A 29 17.22 11.53 2.50
CA THR A 29 18.59 11.17 2.90
C THR A 29 19.50 11.12 1.68
N SER A 30 20.78 11.39 1.90
CA SER A 30 21.80 11.25 0.88
C SER A 30 21.93 9.79 0.43
N VAL A 31 22.18 9.60 -0.87
CA VAL A 31 22.50 8.30 -1.47
C VAL A 31 23.86 8.35 -2.14
N SER A 32 24.49 7.18 -2.25
CA SER A 32 25.80 7.04 -2.91
C SER A 32 25.76 7.34 -4.42
N ASN A 33 24.65 7.02 -5.09
CA ASN A 33 24.47 7.13 -6.54
C ASN A 33 23.16 7.86 -6.87
N PRO A 34 23.13 9.21 -6.84
CA PRO A 34 21.92 9.97 -7.13
C PRO A 34 21.52 9.84 -8.61
N SER A 35 20.21 9.76 -8.86
CA SER A 35 19.59 9.66 -10.18
C SER A 35 18.19 10.27 -10.15
N ASN A 36 17.58 10.47 -11.32
CA ASN A 36 16.18 10.92 -11.40
C ASN A 36 15.20 9.97 -10.67
N LEU A 37 15.55 8.69 -10.52
CA LEU A 37 14.74 7.71 -9.79
C LEU A 37 14.83 7.89 -8.27
N THR A 38 16.04 8.10 -7.74
CA THR A 38 16.27 8.31 -6.30
C THR A 38 15.85 9.71 -5.85
N GLN A 39 15.91 10.70 -6.74
CA GLN A 39 15.56 12.07 -6.42
C GLN A 39 14.19 12.53 -6.91
N GLY A 40 13.49 11.71 -7.69
CA GLY A 40 12.15 11.98 -8.18
C GLY A 40 11.06 11.67 -7.15
N LEU A 41 10.06 12.54 -7.07
CA LEU A 41 8.79 12.31 -6.39
C LEU A 41 7.62 12.75 -7.28
N SER A 42 6.50 12.04 -7.21
CA SER A 42 5.30 12.39 -7.98
C SER A 42 4.14 12.70 -7.04
N PHE A 43 3.46 13.80 -7.32
CA PHE A 43 2.31 14.25 -6.53
C PHE A 43 1.14 14.62 -7.41
N ASN A 44 -0.06 14.48 -6.83
CA ASN A 44 -1.23 15.14 -7.35
C ASN A 44 -1.97 15.83 -6.20
N PHE A 45 -2.49 17.02 -6.49
CA PHE A 45 -3.17 17.87 -5.53
C PHE A 45 -4.55 18.24 -6.08
N ALA A 46 -5.55 18.32 -5.20
CA ALA A 46 -6.90 18.78 -5.53
C ALA A 46 -6.99 20.31 -5.66
N SER A 47 -6.02 21.02 -5.10
CA SER A 47 -5.88 22.48 -5.17
C SER A 47 -4.39 22.83 -5.00
N PRO A 48 -3.93 23.99 -5.49
CA PRO A 48 -2.53 24.36 -5.39
C PRO A 48 -1.98 24.32 -3.96
N VAL A 49 -0.74 23.89 -3.82
CA VAL A 49 0.02 23.87 -2.56
C VAL A 49 1.40 24.47 -2.76
N ASP A 50 2.02 24.91 -1.68
CA ASP A 50 3.44 25.26 -1.66
C ASP A 50 4.28 24.07 -1.22
N LEU A 51 5.44 23.91 -1.89
CA LEU A 51 6.49 22.97 -1.57
C LEU A 51 7.73 23.73 -1.09
N LYS A 52 8.39 23.24 -0.05
CA LYS A 52 9.59 23.86 0.50
C LYS A 52 10.62 22.83 0.92
N ILE A 53 11.90 23.08 0.61
CA ILE A 53 13.03 22.35 1.17
C ILE A 53 13.48 23.06 2.46
N ILE A 54 13.58 22.30 3.55
CA ILE A 54 14.07 22.74 4.86
C ILE A 54 15.40 22.04 5.11
N GLY A 55 16.48 22.82 5.23
CA GLY A 55 17.86 22.32 5.26
C GLY A 55 18.64 22.78 4.03
N ASP A 56 19.73 22.10 3.70
CA ASP A 56 20.69 22.56 2.67
C ASP A 56 20.40 22.08 1.25
N GLY A 57 19.40 21.21 1.07
CA GLY A 57 18.95 20.78 -0.25
C GLY A 57 18.24 21.87 -1.07
N TYR A 58 17.92 21.54 -2.30
CA TYR A 58 17.18 22.39 -3.24
C TYR A 58 16.39 21.54 -4.26
N PHE A 59 15.41 22.13 -4.93
CA PHE A 59 14.76 21.50 -6.09
C PHE A 59 15.69 21.56 -7.29
N THR A 60 15.68 20.52 -8.11
CA THR A 60 16.49 20.42 -9.34
C THR A 60 15.62 19.98 -10.52
N ASP A 61 16.20 19.93 -11.70
CA ASP A 61 15.61 19.36 -12.90
C ASP A 61 15.81 17.84 -12.93
N GLU A 62 15.22 17.15 -13.92
CA GLU A 62 15.34 15.69 -14.01
C GLU A 62 16.79 15.22 -14.19
N THR A 63 17.65 16.04 -14.81
CA THR A 63 19.07 15.71 -15.00
C THR A 63 19.93 15.90 -13.75
N LEU A 64 19.34 16.46 -12.68
CA LEU A 64 20.00 16.80 -11.41
C LEU A 64 21.12 17.84 -11.54
N THR A 65 21.08 18.71 -12.56
CA THR A 65 22.15 19.68 -12.84
C THR A 65 21.77 21.10 -12.46
N GLU A 66 20.48 21.45 -12.48
CA GLU A 66 20.03 22.80 -12.16
C GLU A 66 19.73 22.98 -10.67
N ASN A 67 20.01 24.16 -10.12
CA ASN A 67 19.51 24.56 -8.81
C ASN A 67 18.30 25.48 -8.98
N LEU A 68 17.11 24.93 -8.78
CA LEU A 68 15.82 25.62 -8.91
C LEU A 68 15.36 26.28 -7.60
N GLY A 69 16.27 26.41 -6.61
CA GLY A 69 15.98 27.01 -5.31
C GLY A 69 15.21 26.08 -4.36
N LYS A 70 14.78 26.64 -3.22
CA LYS A 70 14.20 25.86 -2.10
C LYS A 70 12.67 25.92 -2.01
N VAL A 71 12.01 26.72 -2.84
CA VAL A 71 10.55 26.94 -2.75
C VAL A 71 9.92 26.81 -4.12
N LYS A 72 8.84 26.05 -4.21
CA LYS A 72 7.91 26.06 -5.36
C LYS A 72 6.54 26.44 -4.83
N SER A 73 6.05 27.62 -5.22
CA SER A 73 4.74 28.12 -4.78
C SER A 73 3.64 27.78 -5.79
N ASN A 74 2.40 27.67 -5.32
CA ASN A 74 1.22 27.42 -6.15
C ASN A 74 1.35 26.21 -7.08
N VAL A 75 1.97 25.13 -6.59
CA VAL A 75 2.15 23.88 -7.34
C VAL A 75 0.80 23.19 -7.50
N SER A 76 0.38 23.02 -8.75
CA SER A 76 -0.88 22.39 -9.14
C SER A 76 -0.69 20.96 -9.68
N ASN A 77 -1.80 20.38 -10.14
CA ASN A 77 -2.05 18.97 -10.41
C ASN A 77 -0.98 18.26 -11.26
N ASN A 78 -0.74 16.98 -10.96
CA ASN A 78 0.15 16.04 -11.65
C ASN A 78 1.56 16.59 -11.91
N ILE A 79 2.37 16.63 -10.85
CA ILE A 79 3.74 17.12 -10.92
C ILE A 79 4.73 16.02 -10.55
N ASP A 80 5.78 15.93 -11.36
CA ASP A 80 7.04 15.32 -10.98
C ASP A 80 7.98 16.42 -10.48
N ILE A 81 8.55 16.21 -9.30
CA ILE A 81 9.60 17.06 -8.76
C ILE A 81 10.87 16.25 -8.58
N PHE A 82 12.00 16.95 -8.68
CA PHE A 82 13.31 16.40 -8.39
C PHE A 82 14.00 17.26 -7.33
N VAL A 83 14.75 16.62 -6.45
CA VAL A 83 15.42 17.28 -5.33
C VAL A 83 16.91 16.91 -5.30
N SER A 84 17.78 17.80 -4.82
CA SER A 84 19.23 17.58 -4.81
C SER A 84 19.63 16.41 -3.90
N ASN A 85 20.75 15.72 -4.13
CA ASN A 85 21.20 14.73 -3.15
C ASN A 85 21.60 15.41 -1.81
N GLY A 86 21.21 14.84 -0.66
CA GLY A 86 21.55 15.39 0.66
C GLY A 86 20.59 14.96 1.76
N ASP A 87 20.85 15.43 2.99
CA ASP A 87 20.03 15.15 4.17
C ASP A 87 19.21 16.39 4.54
N TYR A 88 17.90 16.36 4.31
CA TYR A 88 16.99 17.50 4.54
C TYR A 88 15.51 17.07 4.53
N LEU A 89 14.60 18.01 4.73
CA LEU A 89 13.16 17.76 4.71
C LEU A 89 12.49 18.45 3.52
N LEU A 90 11.69 17.71 2.76
CA LEU A 90 10.70 18.25 1.84
C LEU A 90 9.38 18.46 2.60
N SER A 91 8.95 19.72 2.66
CA SER A 91 7.69 20.17 3.24
C SER A 91 6.63 20.38 2.17
N ILE A 92 5.43 19.89 2.43
CA ILE A 92 4.24 20.08 1.59
C ILE A 92 3.17 20.72 2.45
N SER A 93 2.75 21.93 2.07
CA SER A 93 1.67 22.63 2.75
C SER A 93 0.31 22.00 2.42
N ASN A 94 -0.68 22.25 3.30
CA ASN A 94 -2.07 21.88 3.08
C ASN A 94 -2.30 20.42 2.64
N LYS A 95 -1.80 19.46 3.43
CA LYS A 95 -1.84 18.01 3.15
C LYS A 95 -3.22 17.42 2.84
N THR A 96 -4.31 18.13 3.14
CA THR A 96 -5.67 17.68 2.79
C THR A 96 -5.95 17.77 1.29
N GLN A 97 -5.13 18.54 0.54
CA GLN A 97 -5.21 18.61 -0.91
C GLN A 97 -4.47 17.47 -1.59
N ILE A 98 -3.62 16.72 -0.89
CA ILE A 98 -2.90 15.58 -1.48
C ILE A 98 -3.90 14.51 -1.91
N THR A 99 -3.98 14.27 -3.21
CA THR A 99 -4.73 13.16 -3.80
C THR A 99 -3.80 12.00 -4.16
N THR A 100 -2.57 12.30 -4.57
CA THR A 100 -1.54 11.30 -4.86
C THR A 100 -0.24 11.68 -4.18
N LEU A 101 0.34 10.72 -3.46
CA LEU A 101 1.68 10.81 -2.87
C LEU A 101 2.48 9.60 -3.34
N GLN A 102 3.42 9.79 -4.26
CA GLN A 102 4.34 8.75 -4.71
C GLN A 102 5.77 9.15 -4.36
N ALA A 103 6.27 8.56 -3.28
CA ALA A 103 7.65 8.72 -2.82
C ALA A 103 8.44 7.39 -2.94
N SER A 104 7.95 6.46 -3.76
CA SER A 104 8.70 5.28 -4.20
C SER A 104 9.60 5.64 -5.37
N ASN A 105 10.75 4.99 -5.48
CA ASN A 105 11.56 5.11 -6.68
C ASN A 105 10.78 4.59 -7.91
N LYS A 106 10.81 5.32 -9.04
CA LYS A 106 10.06 4.91 -10.24
C LYS A 106 10.66 3.61 -10.82
N ASN A 107 9.80 2.65 -11.16
CA ASN A 107 10.09 1.47 -12.00
C ASN A 107 11.10 0.42 -11.50
N ILE A 108 11.30 0.22 -10.19
CA ILE A 108 12.27 -0.80 -9.73
C ILE A 108 11.64 -1.78 -8.73
N HIS A 109 11.54 -3.04 -9.16
CA HIS A 109 11.43 -4.19 -8.26
C HIS A 109 12.85 -4.63 -7.88
N GLY A 110 13.42 -4.06 -6.81
CA GLY A 110 14.80 -4.36 -6.43
C GLY A 110 15.42 -3.32 -5.50
N SER A 111 16.25 -3.78 -4.57
CA SER A 111 16.88 -3.03 -3.49
C SER A 111 17.76 -1.88 -3.99
N ILE A 112 17.19 -0.69 -4.14
CA ILE A 112 17.92 0.57 -4.04
C ILE A 112 17.64 1.21 -2.69
N GLU A 113 18.61 1.97 -2.19
CA GLU A 113 18.51 2.73 -0.94
C GLU A 113 17.27 3.64 -1.02
N SER A 114 16.19 3.28 -0.31
CA SER A 114 15.03 4.15 -0.20
C SER A 114 15.41 5.36 0.66
N ASN A 115 15.56 6.49 0.00
CA ASN A 115 16.01 7.73 0.62
C ASN A 115 14.89 8.71 0.93
N LYS A 116 13.63 8.28 0.80
CA LYS A 116 12.43 9.10 0.99
C LYS A 116 11.58 8.50 2.08
N LYS A 117 11.58 9.13 3.25
CA LYS A 117 10.87 8.64 4.44
C LYS A 117 9.72 9.56 4.85
N PHE A 118 8.56 8.99 5.13
CA PHE A 118 7.42 9.75 5.66
C PHE A 118 6.54 8.88 6.56
N ASP A 119 5.77 9.55 7.43
CA ASP A 119 4.80 8.90 8.32
C ASP A 119 3.37 9.05 7.76
N ILE A 120 2.70 7.92 7.48
CA ILE A 120 1.32 7.91 6.95
C ILE A 120 0.30 8.46 7.93
N ASN A 121 0.58 8.51 9.24
CA ASN A 121 -0.30 9.15 10.22
C ASN A 121 -0.58 10.61 9.87
N ASN A 122 0.33 11.27 9.16
CA ASN A 122 0.12 12.63 8.66
C ASN A 122 -0.98 12.73 7.60
N LEU A 123 -1.33 11.63 6.93
CA LEU A 123 -2.39 11.55 5.93
C LEU A 123 -3.78 11.31 6.53
N LYS A 124 -3.91 11.20 7.87
CA LYS A 124 -5.18 10.91 8.55
C LYS A 124 -6.34 11.79 8.08
N TYR A 125 -6.09 13.07 7.80
CA TYR A 125 -7.09 14.05 7.37
C TYR A 125 -7.15 14.29 5.85
N SER A 126 -6.33 13.60 5.06
CA SER A 126 -6.32 13.69 3.59
C SER A 126 -7.46 12.87 2.98
N LYS A 127 -8.70 13.37 3.11
CA LYS A 127 -9.92 12.66 2.66
C LYS A 127 -9.97 12.42 1.15
N GLN A 128 -9.26 13.24 0.37
CA GLN A 128 -9.20 13.14 -1.09
C GLN A 128 -8.09 12.20 -1.57
N LEU A 129 -7.35 11.56 -0.65
CA LEU A 129 -6.28 10.64 -1.00
C LEU A 129 -6.82 9.48 -1.85
N PHE A 130 -6.23 9.35 -3.03
CA PHE A 130 -6.56 8.39 -4.08
C PHE A 130 -5.45 7.36 -4.25
N HIS A 131 -4.19 7.77 -4.10
CA HIS A 131 -3.02 6.91 -4.28
C HIS A 131 -1.93 7.25 -3.26
N VAL A 132 -1.32 6.23 -2.66
CA VAL A 132 -0.11 6.39 -1.84
C VAL A 132 0.91 5.29 -2.12
N SER A 133 2.16 5.68 -2.33
CA SER A 133 3.29 4.75 -2.42
C SER A 133 4.57 5.29 -1.76
N GLY A 134 5.37 4.37 -1.23
CA GLY A 134 6.67 4.67 -0.66
C GLY A 134 7.39 3.42 -0.18
N GLU A 135 8.71 3.53 -0.01
CA GLU A 135 9.59 2.39 0.31
C GLU A 135 10.24 2.50 1.70
N ASN A 136 10.26 3.69 2.32
CA ASN A 136 10.70 3.90 3.70
C ASN A 136 9.59 4.60 4.52
N VAL A 137 8.46 3.93 4.65
CA VAL A 137 7.27 4.49 5.28
C VAL A 137 7.12 3.96 6.71
N ILE A 138 6.69 4.82 7.62
CA ILE A 138 6.32 4.45 8.99
C ILE A 138 4.88 4.86 9.28
N GLY A 139 4.35 4.43 10.42
CA GLY A 139 3.03 4.83 10.91
C GLY A 139 2.04 3.68 10.91
N ASP A 140 0.78 3.98 11.20
CA ASP A 140 -0.27 3.00 11.40
C ASP A 140 -1.30 3.05 10.26
N ILE A 141 -1.69 1.90 9.72
CA ILE A 141 -2.62 1.79 8.59
C ILE A 141 -4.03 2.32 8.90
N SER A 142 -4.39 2.50 10.19
CA SER A 142 -5.58 3.25 10.62
C SER A 142 -5.60 4.68 10.10
N ALA A 143 -4.44 5.24 9.71
CA ALA A 143 -4.34 6.47 8.96
C ALA A 143 -5.17 6.44 7.68
N PHE A 144 -5.53 5.28 7.11
CA PHE A 144 -6.38 5.18 5.92
C PHE A 144 -7.87 5.09 6.16
N LYS A 145 -8.30 4.93 7.43
CA LYS A 145 -9.73 4.82 7.77
C LYS A 145 -10.54 5.98 7.18
N GLY A 146 -11.64 5.64 6.51
CA GLY A 146 -12.59 6.60 5.93
C GLY A 146 -12.14 7.32 4.64
N LYS A 147 -11.01 6.94 4.01
CA LYS A 147 -10.57 7.52 2.72
C LYS A 147 -11.24 6.81 1.56
N SER A 148 -12.54 7.05 1.42
CA SER A 148 -13.41 6.39 0.44
C SER A 148 -12.99 6.57 -1.04
N ASN A 149 -12.05 7.48 -1.33
CA ASN A 149 -11.47 7.66 -2.66
C ASN A 149 -10.20 6.83 -2.91
N LEU A 150 -9.60 6.24 -1.88
CA LEU A 150 -8.34 5.51 -1.98
C LEU A 150 -8.53 4.31 -2.91
N ASN A 151 -7.72 4.28 -3.96
CA ASN A 151 -7.79 3.30 -5.03
C ASN A 151 -6.57 2.38 -5.07
N TYR A 152 -5.42 2.89 -4.65
CA TYR A 152 -4.15 2.18 -4.73
C TYR A 152 -3.26 2.48 -3.52
N ILE A 153 -2.69 1.43 -2.93
CA ILE A 153 -1.73 1.52 -1.83
C ILE A 153 -0.53 0.63 -2.15
N SER A 154 0.70 1.15 -2.11
CA SER A 154 1.92 0.35 -2.22
C SER A 154 2.93 0.73 -1.16
N LEU A 155 3.08 -0.11 -0.14
CA LEU A 155 3.90 0.13 1.05
C LEU A 155 4.77 -1.11 1.36
N ASN A 156 5.24 -1.80 0.32
CA ASN A 156 6.12 -2.96 0.49
C ASN A 156 7.44 -2.56 1.15
N ASN A 157 7.96 -3.44 2.02
CA ASN A 157 9.24 -3.28 2.72
C ASN A 157 9.28 -2.04 3.62
N THR A 158 8.15 -1.68 4.21
CA THR A 158 8.02 -0.52 5.10
C THR A 158 7.80 -0.94 6.54
N ARG A 159 7.92 0.00 7.48
CA ARG A 159 7.67 -0.24 8.91
C ARG A 159 6.26 0.19 9.29
N VAL A 160 5.32 0.10 8.35
CA VAL A 160 3.90 0.36 8.58
C VAL A 160 3.32 -0.78 9.40
N THR A 161 2.53 -0.42 10.41
CA THR A 161 1.89 -1.36 11.34
C THR A 161 0.37 -1.17 11.34
N GLY A 162 -0.32 -1.94 12.18
CA GLY A 162 -1.74 -1.77 12.47
C GLY A 162 -2.61 -2.87 11.86
N ASP A 163 -3.91 -2.78 12.13
CA ASP A 163 -4.88 -3.82 11.78
C ASP A 163 -5.52 -3.58 10.40
N ILE A 164 -5.60 -4.62 9.59
CA ILE A 164 -6.15 -4.60 8.22
C ILE A 164 -7.61 -4.11 8.16
N SER A 165 -8.36 -4.18 9.27
CA SER A 165 -9.71 -3.62 9.40
C SER A 165 -9.80 -2.12 9.16
N ALA A 166 -8.67 -1.40 9.20
CA ALA A 166 -8.58 -0.03 8.74
C ALA A 166 -9.05 0.17 7.28
N LEU A 167 -8.96 -0.87 6.46
CA LEU A 167 -9.35 -0.85 5.05
C LEU A 167 -10.82 -1.20 4.79
N SER A 168 -11.57 -1.65 5.80
CA SER A 168 -12.90 -2.29 5.67
C SER A 168 -13.97 -1.52 4.88
N ASN A 169 -13.85 -0.20 4.80
CA ASN A 169 -14.82 0.67 4.11
C ASN A 169 -14.25 1.34 2.85
N LEU A 170 -13.07 0.94 2.38
CA LEU A 170 -12.42 1.53 1.21
C LEU A 170 -12.92 0.90 -0.09
N THR A 171 -14.23 0.96 -0.34
CA THR A 171 -14.90 0.21 -1.42
C THR A 171 -14.41 0.53 -2.84
N LYS A 172 -13.62 1.60 -3.03
CA LYS A 172 -12.95 1.93 -4.29
C LYS A 172 -11.52 1.38 -4.41
N LEU A 173 -10.97 0.77 -3.37
CA LEU A 173 -9.62 0.21 -3.36
C LEU A 173 -9.54 -0.93 -4.37
N LYS A 174 -8.60 -0.85 -5.31
CA LYS A 174 -8.39 -1.86 -6.37
C LYS A 174 -7.17 -2.73 -6.10
N SER A 175 -6.11 -2.16 -5.53
CA SER A 175 -4.87 -2.88 -5.27
C SER A 175 -4.22 -2.40 -3.99
N ALA A 176 -3.68 -3.33 -3.20
CA ALA A 176 -2.90 -3.04 -2.02
C ALA A 176 -1.66 -3.94 -1.93
N PHE A 177 -0.49 -3.36 -1.69
CA PHE A 177 0.77 -4.09 -1.60
C PHE A 177 1.44 -3.78 -0.26
N PHE A 178 1.62 -4.81 0.57
CA PHE A 178 2.02 -4.75 1.98
C PHE A 178 3.09 -5.77 2.34
N ASN A 179 3.85 -6.29 1.38
CA ASN A 179 4.90 -7.26 1.67
C ASN A 179 5.90 -6.68 2.67
N ASN A 180 6.39 -7.48 3.62
CA ASN A 180 7.37 -7.09 4.64
C ASN A 180 6.92 -5.84 5.42
N THR A 181 5.74 -5.91 6.03
CA THR A 181 5.20 -4.86 6.91
C THR A 181 4.71 -5.48 8.23
N GLY A 182 4.50 -4.63 9.24
CA GLY A 182 3.94 -5.06 10.53
C GLY A 182 2.41 -5.06 10.56
N ILE A 183 1.74 -5.18 9.40
CA ILE A 183 0.28 -5.22 9.30
C ILE A 183 -0.23 -6.58 9.79
N THR A 184 -1.31 -6.57 10.57
CA THR A 184 -1.91 -7.76 11.15
C THR A 184 -3.43 -7.77 10.97
N GLY A 185 -4.08 -8.86 11.36
CA GLY A 185 -5.54 -8.92 11.51
C GLY A 185 -6.22 -9.93 10.58
N ASP A 186 -7.53 -10.07 10.79
CA ASP A 186 -8.38 -11.00 10.03
C ASP A 186 -8.79 -10.40 8.68
N ILE A 187 -8.53 -11.14 7.61
CA ILE A 187 -8.88 -10.76 6.24
C ILE A 187 -10.39 -10.69 5.98
N SER A 188 -11.23 -11.19 6.89
CA SER A 188 -12.69 -10.99 6.82
C SER A 188 -13.07 -9.50 6.77
N ALA A 189 -12.22 -8.62 7.27
CA ALA A 189 -12.41 -7.18 7.17
C ALA A 189 -12.41 -6.64 5.73
N LEU A 190 -11.89 -7.41 4.76
CA LEU A 190 -11.83 -7.02 3.35
C LEU A 190 -13.08 -7.44 2.55
N ALA A 191 -14.03 -8.15 3.17
CA ALA A 191 -15.17 -8.78 2.50
C ALA A 191 -16.03 -7.79 1.67
N ASN A 192 -16.14 -6.54 2.11
CA ASN A 192 -16.95 -5.51 1.46
C ASN A 192 -16.21 -4.72 0.35
N LEU A 193 -14.94 -5.03 0.07
CA LEU A 193 -14.13 -4.29 -0.90
C LEU A 193 -14.36 -4.83 -2.32
N THR A 194 -15.55 -4.60 -2.85
CA THR A 194 -16.02 -5.12 -4.15
C THR A 194 -15.27 -4.61 -5.38
N ALA A 195 -14.37 -3.63 -5.23
CA ALA A 195 -13.46 -3.18 -6.28
C ALA A 195 -12.03 -3.75 -6.15
N LEU A 196 -11.72 -4.45 -5.06
CA LEU A 196 -10.38 -4.97 -4.75
C LEU A 196 -10.04 -6.17 -5.62
N LYS A 197 -8.98 -6.06 -6.43
CA LYS A 197 -8.54 -7.10 -7.36
C LYS A 197 -7.34 -7.87 -6.83
N ILE A 198 -6.42 -7.19 -6.16
CA ILE A 198 -5.11 -7.71 -5.77
C ILE A 198 -4.76 -7.27 -4.36
N ILE A 199 -4.31 -8.23 -3.56
CA ILE A 199 -3.45 -7.94 -2.41
C ILE A 199 -2.22 -8.82 -2.45
N THR A 200 -1.06 -8.22 -2.23
CA THR A 200 0.17 -8.94 -1.87
C THR A 200 0.58 -8.50 -0.47
N ALA A 201 0.85 -9.45 0.41
CA ALA A 201 1.05 -9.18 1.84
C ALA A 201 2.04 -10.16 2.47
N GLY A 202 3.11 -10.47 1.73
CA GLY A 202 4.32 -11.18 2.16
C GLY A 202 4.73 -10.85 3.58
N ASN A 203 5.07 -11.82 4.43
CA ASN A 203 5.69 -11.54 5.73
C ASN A 203 4.90 -10.49 6.55
N THR A 204 3.61 -10.75 6.74
CA THR A 204 2.69 -9.98 7.59
C THR A 204 2.02 -10.90 8.62
N GLY A 205 1.26 -10.32 9.55
CA GLY A 205 0.44 -11.05 10.53
C GLY A 205 -1.02 -11.23 10.09
N LEU A 206 -1.29 -11.32 8.79
CA LEU A 206 -2.62 -11.57 8.27
C LEU A 206 -3.02 -13.04 8.42
N TYR A 207 -4.28 -13.29 8.72
CA TYR A 207 -4.86 -14.64 8.83
C TYR A 207 -6.33 -14.62 8.43
N GLY A 208 -6.96 -15.79 8.32
CA GLY A 208 -8.43 -15.90 8.25
C GLY A 208 -8.97 -16.70 7.08
N ASN A 209 -10.28 -16.57 6.86
CA ASN A 209 -11.04 -17.35 5.88
C ASN A 209 -10.86 -16.80 4.46
N LEU A 210 -10.26 -17.56 3.56
CA LEU A 210 -10.15 -17.17 2.14
C LEU A 210 -11.52 -17.03 1.47
N GLY A 211 -12.52 -17.77 1.95
CA GLY A 211 -13.90 -17.71 1.48
C GLY A 211 -14.62 -16.39 1.78
N SER A 212 -14.13 -15.57 2.73
CA SER A 212 -14.74 -14.26 3.03
C SER A 212 -14.25 -13.14 2.11
N LEU A 213 -13.19 -13.37 1.33
CA LEU A 213 -12.63 -12.34 0.45
C LEU A 213 -13.59 -12.02 -0.70
N PRO A 214 -13.62 -10.78 -1.21
CA PRO A 214 -14.62 -10.32 -2.17
C PRO A 214 -14.47 -10.98 -3.55
N ASP A 215 -15.61 -11.25 -4.20
CA ASP A 215 -15.70 -12.02 -5.44
C ASP A 215 -14.86 -11.51 -6.62
N ASN A 216 -14.65 -10.20 -6.68
CA ASN A 216 -13.87 -9.58 -7.73
C ASN A 216 -12.35 -9.68 -7.50
N MET A 217 -11.94 -10.15 -6.32
CA MET A 217 -10.54 -10.32 -5.99
C MET A 217 -10.00 -11.54 -6.70
N LEU A 218 -9.00 -11.29 -7.52
CA LEU A 218 -8.44 -12.25 -8.46
C LEU A 218 -7.16 -12.87 -7.89
N SER A 219 -6.41 -12.15 -7.04
CA SER A 219 -5.17 -12.63 -6.44
C SER A 219 -4.98 -12.17 -4.99
N PHE A 220 -4.61 -13.11 -4.12
CA PHE A 220 -4.25 -12.85 -2.72
C PHE A 220 -2.98 -13.62 -2.37
N THR A 221 -1.87 -12.91 -2.22
CA THR A 221 -0.54 -13.51 -2.03
C THR A 221 0.13 -12.98 -0.77
N PRO A 222 -0.28 -13.49 0.41
CA PRO A 222 0.45 -13.24 1.65
C PRO A 222 1.80 -13.95 1.72
N ASN A 223 2.11 -14.91 0.82
CA ASN A 223 3.38 -15.66 0.79
C ASN A 223 3.59 -16.52 2.07
N PRO A 224 4.33 -17.65 2.01
CA PRO A 224 4.53 -18.56 3.17
C PRO A 224 5.18 -17.94 4.40
N ILE A 225 5.85 -16.79 4.23
CA ILE A 225 6.55 -16.11 5.34
C ILE A 225 5.55 -15.42 6.29
N CYS A 226 4.27 -15.30 5.91
CA CYS A 226 3.24 -14.86 6.85
C CYS A 226 3.14 -15.76 8.09
N THR A 227 2.96 -15.14 9.25
CA THR A 227 2.82 -15.85 10.53
C THR A 227 1.42 -16.44 10.72
N GLY A 228 0.41 -15.79 10.11
CA GLY A 228 -0.97 -16.24 10.16
C GLY A 228 -1.28 -17.40 9.22
N LYS A 229 -2.33 -18.15 9.56
CA LYS A 229 -2.80 -19.28 8.76
C LYS A 229 -4.10 -18.93 8.05
N PHE A 230 -4.24 -19.45 6.84
CA PHE A 230 -5.42 -19.26 6.01
C PHE A 230 -6.17 -20.58 5.88
N TYR A 231 -7.49 -20.50 5.86
CA TYR A 231 -8.37 -21.66 5.76
C TYR A 231 -9.57 -21.33 4.88
N TRP A 232 -10.40 -22.32 4.57
CA TRP A 232 -11.63 -22.12 3.81
C TRP A 232 -12.83 -22.70 4.54
N THR A 233 -13.85 -21.87 4.79
CA THR A 233 -15.16 -22.31 5.30
C THR A 233 -16.27 -21.78 4.41
N ASN A 234 -17.49 -21.59 4.95
CA ASN A 234 -18.62 -21.03 4.21
C ASN A 234 -18.19 -19.79 3.42
N SER A 235 -18.56 -19.78 2.15
CA SER A 235 -18.11 -18.79 1.18
C SER A 235 -19.26 -18.43 0.27
N THR A 236 -19.42 -17.14 0.00
CA THR A 236 -20.32 -16.63 -1.05
C THR A 236 -19.56 -16.44 -2.36
N ARG A 237 -18.27 -16.81 -2.41
CA ARG A 237 -17.47 -16.59 -3.60
C ARG A 237 -17.97 -17.45 -4.75
N LYS A 238 -17.99 -16.86 -5.95
CA LYS A 238 -18.31 -17.48 -7.23
C LYS A 238 -17.06 -17.85 -8.02
N TYR A 239 -15.97 -17.11 -7.84
CA TYR A 239 -14.76 -17.24 -8.64
C TYR A 239 -13.57 -17.78 -7.86
N ILE A 240 -12.82 -18.67 -8.51
CA ILE A 240 -11.55 -19.21 -8.01
C ILE A 240 -10.59 -18.05 -7.70
N LEU A 241 -9.91 -18.16 -6.56
CA LEU A 241 -8.94 -17.19 -6.09
C LEU A 241 -7.53 -17.69 -6.40
N ALA A 242 -6.74 -16.95 -7.18
CA ALA A 242 -5.31 -17.21 -7.24
C ALA A 242 -4.68 -16.82 -5.90
N CYS A 243 -3.87 -17.70 -5.31
CA CYS A 243 -3.32 -17.44 -3.99
C CYS A 243 -1.97 -18.08 -3.74
N SER A 244 -1.25 -17.55 -2.76
CA SER A 244 -0.02 -18.14 -2.22
C SER A 244 -0.07 -18.03 -0.69
N VAL A 245 -0.49 -19.11 -0.02
CA VAL A 245 -0.93 -19.07 1.38
C VAL A 245 -0.41 -20.25 2.19
N LYS A 246 -0.11 -20.01 3.47
CA LYS A 246 0.13 -21.05 4.47
C LYS A 246 -1.19 -21.56 5.04
N THR A 247 -1.35 -22.87 5.15
CA THR A 247 -2.59 -23.52 5.60
C THR A 247 -2.32 -24.84 6.33
N ASP A 248 -3.18 -25.17 7.30
CA ASP A 248 -3.24 -26.51 7.89
C ASP A 248 -4.28 -27.42 7.19
N ASP A 249 -5.09 -26.86 6.30
CA ASP A 249 -6.19 -27.53 5.61
C ASP A 249 -6.09 -27.28 4.09
N ALA A 250 -5.05 -27.83 3.47
CA ALA A 250 -4.85 -27.70 2.03
C ALA A 250 -5.96 -28.42 1.25
N ASP A 251 -6.40 -29.59 1.72
CA ASP A 251 -7.45 -30.38 1.07
C ASP A 251 -8.79 -29.63 1.05
N GLY A 252 -9.23 -29.06 2.18
CA GLY A 252 -10.47 -28.29 2.27
C GLY A 252 -10.47 -27.06 1.37
N ILE A 253 -9.34 -26.33 1.32
CA ILE A 253 -9.16 -25.19 0.41
C ILE A 253 -9.34 -25.62 -1.06
N LEU A 254 -8.65 -26.69 -1.49
CA LEU A 254 -8.71 -27.17 -2.87
C LEU A 254 -10.10 -27.68 -3.25
N VAL A 255 -10.73 -28.47 -2.37
CA VAL A 255 -12.09 -29.00 -2.58
C VAL A 255 -13.13 -27.89 -2.65
N ALA A 256 -12.96 -26.82 -1.87
CA ALA A 256 -13.88 -25.69 -1.94
C ALA A 256 -13.69 -24.88 -3.22
N MET A 257 -12.44 -24.55 -3.59
CA MET A 257 -12.16 -23.80 -4.81
C MET A 257 -12.52 -24.55 -6.09
N SER A 258 -12.42 -25.90 -6.12
CA SER A 258 -12.76 -26.67 -7.31
C SER A 258 -14.23 -26.55 -7.73
N LYS A 259 -15.12 -26.15 -6.81
CA LYS A 259 -16.54 -25.89 -7.06
C LYS A 259 -16.83 -24.53 -7.68
N LEU A 260 -15.84 -23.63 -7.72
CA LEU A 260 -15.98 -22.25 -8.20
C LEU A 260 -15.69 -22.12 -9.70
N GLU A 261 -16.13 -21.02 -10.31
CA GLU A 261 -15.88 -20.70 -11.72
C GLU A 261 -14.48 -20.10 -11.92
N ALA A 262 -13.86 -20.40 -13.07
CA ALA A 262 -12.59 -19.77 -13.44
C ALA A 262 -12.79 -18.30 -13.79
N LYS A 263 -11.86 -17.44 -13.36
CA LYS A 263 -11.83 -16.03 -13.74
C LYS A 263 -10.41 -15.51 -13.71
N PHE A 264 -9.98 -14.91 -14.82
CA PHE A 264 -8.62 -14.40 -14.98
C PHE A 264 -8.61 -12.88 -15.14
N GLY A 265 -7.58 -12.24 -14.56
CA GLY A 265 -7.33 -10.81 -14.72
C GLY A 265 -6.57 -10.44 -15.99
N GLY A 266 -6.01 -11.43 -16.68
CA GLY A 266 -5.15 -11.27 -17.85
C GLY A 266 -4.40 -12.56 -18.17
N GLU A 267 -3.33 -12.44 -18.95
CA GLU A 267 -2.53 -13.59 -19.39
C GLU A 267 -1.47 -14.04 -18.37
N GLU A 268 -1.06 -13.14 -17.47
CA GLU A 268 -0.02 -13.39 -16.49
C GLU A 268 -0.26 -14.64 -15.64
N SER A 269 0.78 -15.44 -15.43
CA SER A 269 0.72 -16.74 -14.77
C SER A 269 0.31 -16.69 -13.30
N TRP A 270 0.62 -15.58 -12.60
CA TRP A 270 0.28 -15.40 -11.18
C TRP A 270 -1.21 -15.19 -10.93
N TRP A 271 -2.00 -14.84 -11.96
CA TRP A 271 -3.47 -14.86 -11.90
C TRP A 271 -4.08 -16.26 -11.99
N LYS A 272 -3.24 -17.27 -12.28
CA LYS A 272 -3.65 -18.63 -12.60
C LYS A 272 -2.99 -19.65 -11.68
N THR A 273 -2.43 -19.21 -10.56
CA THR A 273 -1.67 -20.07 -9.65
C THR A 273 -2.32 -20.17 -8.28
N ILE A 274 -2.46 -21.39 -7.78
CA ILE A 274 -2.85 -21.72 -6.40
C ILE A 274 -1.64 -22.41 -5.77
N THR A 275 -0.94 -21.71 -4.90
CA THR A 275 0.19 -22.24 -4.13
C THR A 275 -0.20 -22.37 -2.67
N LEU A 276 -0.19 -23.60 -2.14
CA LEU A 276 -0.49 -23.87 -0.73
C LEU A 276 0.77 -24.40 -0.03
N TYR A 277 1.08 -23.81 1.12
CA TYR A 277 2.17 -24.24 2.00
C TYR A 277 1.56 -24.95 3.19
N GLY A 278 1.59 -26.27 3.16
CA GLY A 278 0.84 -27.14 4.07
C GLY A 278 0.77 -28.57 3.57
N ASN A 279 0.26 -29.45 4.42
CA ASN A 279 0.10 -30.86 4.08
C ASN A 279 -1.19 -31.08 3.27
N ARG A 280 -1.07 -31.84 2.18
CA ARG A 280 -2.16 -32.26 1.31
C ARG A 280 -2.20 -33.78 1.26
N THR A 281 -3.39 -34.36 1.20
CA THR A 281 -3.60 -35.80 1.04
C THR A 281 -4.25 -36.14 -0.31
N ALA A 282 -4.50 -37.43 -0.56
CA ALA A 282 -5.23 -37.88 -1.75
C ALA A 282 -6.71 -37.43 -1.76
N ALA A 283 -7.25 -36.93 -0.64
CA ALA A 283 -8.64 -36.50 -0.52
C ALA A 283 -9.00 -35.35 -1.49
N SER A 284 -8.02 -34.58 -1.97
CA SER A 284 -8.22 -33.50 -2.94
C SER A 284 -7.70 -33.80 -4.35
N ASP A 285 -7.40 -35.04 -4.73
CA ASP A 285 -6.91 -35.39 -6.09
C ASP A 285 -7.88 -34.97 -7.20
N ALA A 286 -9.17 -35.31 -7.04
CA ALA A 286 -10.21 -34.89 -7.99
C ALA A 286 -10.36 -33.35 -8.05
N ALA A 287 -10.18 -32.66 -6.92
CA ALA A 287 -10.25 -31.21 -6.85
C ALA A 287 -9.09 -30.56 -7.61
N VAL A 288 -7.87 -31.08 -7.48
CA VAL A 288 -6.70 -30.60 -8.22
C VAL A 288 -6.89 -30.78 -9.73
N GLN A 289 -7.34 -31.95 -10.18
CA GLN A 289 -7.63 -32.18 -11.60
C GLN A 289 -8.68 -31.20 -12.14
N THR A 290 -9.73 -30.94 -11.36
CA THR A 290 -10.80 -29.98 -11.72
C THR A 290 -10.26 -28.55 -11.80
N LEU A 291 -9.38 -28.14 -10.89
CA LEU A 291 -8.74 -26.81 -10.94
C LEU A 291 -7.81 -26.67 -12.14
N GLN A 292 -7.03 -27.71 -12.44
CA GLN A 292 -6.15 -27.77 -13.61
C GLN A 292 -6.92 -27.73 -14.93
N SER A 293 -8.03 -28.47 -15.04
CA SER A 293 -8.90 -28.41 -16.23
C SER A 293 -9.56 -27.04 -16.41
N LYS A 294 -9.69 -26.26 -15.33
CA LYS A 294 -10.15 -24.86 -15.34
C LYS A 294 -9.04 -23.86 -15.65
N GLY A 295 -7.82 -24.32 -15.93
CA GLY A 295 -6.69 -23.48 -16.33
C GLY A 295 -5.85 -22.94 -15.17
N TYR A 296 -5.97 -23.50 -13.96
CA TYR A 296 -5.13 -23.14 -12.81
C TYR A 296 -3.96 -24.11 -12.62
N THR A 297 -2.78 -23.56 -12.39
CA THR A 297 -1.64 -24.31 -11.85
C THR A 297 -1.82 -24.46 -10.34
N VAL A 298 -1.86 -25.70 -9.86
CA VAL A 298 -1.86 -26.00 -8.42
C VAL A 298 -0.47 -26.47 -8.01
N SER A 299 0.11 -25.80 -7.02
CA SER A 299 1.42 -26.14 -6.44
C SER A 299 1.29 -26.31 -4.93
N ILE A 300 1.86 -27.39 -4.40
CA ILE A 300 1.83 -27.71 -2.97
C ILE A 300 3.26 -27.81 -2.49
N THR A 301 3.58 -27.03 -1.47
CA THR A 301 4.85 -27.14 -0.75
C THR A 301 4.54 -27.67 0.65
N PRO A 302 4.97 -28.90 0.99
CA PRO A 302 4.80 -29.44 2.34
C PRO A 302 5.39 -28.51 3.40
N ALA A 303 4.78 -28.51 4.59
CA ALA A 303 5.22 -27.70 5.73
C ALA A 303 6.49 -28.25 6.39
#